data_AF-A0A838K526-F1
#
_entry.id   AF-A0A838K526-F1
#
_cell.length_a   1.000
_cell.length_b   1.000
_cell.length_c   1.000
_cell.angle_alpha   90.00
_cell.angle_beta   90.00
_cell.angle_gamma   90.00
#
_symmetry.space_group_name_H-M   'P 1'
#
loop_
_entity.id
_entity.type
_entity.pdbx_description
1 polymer ?
#
loop_
_entity_poly.entity_id
_entity_poly.type
_entity_poly.pdbx_seq_one_letter_code
_entity_poly.pdbx_strand_id
1 'polypeptide(L)'
;MYVAQVDVGASVQGALSSTLEFLPKLVGFLLILLIGYFVAKALAKVLAKVLQKVGFDKAVERGGVKKALEKSKYDPSDLLAKIVFYALMLFVLQLAFGVFPANPISDLITAVIAYLPKIFVA
;
A
#
# COMPACT_ATOMS: atom_id res chain seq x y z
N MET A 1 47.37 -12.65 -1.44
CA MET A 1 46.18 -12.21 -2.19
C MET A 1 45.22 -13.38 -2.30
N TYR A 2 44.17 -13.43 -1.48
CA TYR A 2 43.08 -14.40 -1.63
C TYR A 2 42.04 -13.79 -2.56
N VAL A 3 42.12 -14.11 -3.85
CA VAL A 3 41.03 -13.79 -4.77
C VAL A 3 39.95 -14.83 -4.49
N ALA A 4 38.87 -14.40 -3.83
CA ALA A 4 37.71 -15.24 -3.61
C ALA A 4 37.26 -15.77 -4.98
N GLN A 5 37.34 -17.09 -5.17
CA GLN A 5 36.60 -17.73 -6.25
C GLN A 5 35.13 -17.49 -5.96
N VAL A 6 34.56 -16.48 -6.60
CA VAL A 6 33.12 -16.29 -6.66
C VAL A 6 32.60 -17.49 -7.43
N ASP A 7 32.06 -18.46 -6.71
CA ASP A 7 31.48 -19.67 -7.27
C ASP A 7 30.21 -19.26 -8.02
N VAL A 8 30.37 -18.95 -9.32
CA VAL A 8 29.30 -18.43 -10.19
C VAL A 8 28.10 -19.38 -10.22
N GLY A 9 28.34 -20.69 -10.01
CA GLY A 9 27.27 -21.68 -9.85
C GLY A 9 26.42 -21.43 -8.61
N ALA A 10 27.04 -21.16 -7.46
CA ALA A 10 26.32 -20.91 -6.21
C ALA A 10 25.56 -19.57 -6.24
N SER A 11 26.11 -18.54 -6.87
CA SER A 11 25.43 -17.24 -6.99
C SER A 11 24.23 -17.28 -7.93
N VAL A 12 24.31 -18.02 -9.04
CA VAL A 12 23.17 -18.22 -9.96
C VAL A 12 22.07 -19.06 -9.30
N GLN A 13 22.44 -20.09 -8.53
CA GLN A 13 21.47 -20.97 -7.86
C GLN A 13 20.77 -20.26 -6.68
N GLY A 14 21.47 -19.36 -5.99
CA GLY A 14 20.89 -18.44 -4.99
C GLY A 14 19.94 -17.40 -5.58
N ALA A 15 20.27 -16.84 -6.75
CA ALA A 15 19.39 -15.90 -7.46
C ALA A 15 18.11 -16.58 -7.98
N LEU A 16 18.23 -17.82 -8.47
CA LEU A 16 17.10 -18.60 -8.98
C LEU A 16 16.13 -19.00 -7.86
N SER A 17 16.64 -19.46 -6.71
CA SER A 17 15.82 -19.79 -5.54
C SER A 17 15.08 -18.57 -4.98
N SER A 18 15.75 -17.42 -4.87
CA SER A 18 15.13 -16.15 -4.44
C SER A 18 13.96 -15.71 -5.35
N THR A 19 14.08 -15.96 -6.66
CA THR A 19 13.03 -15.64 -7.64
C THR A 19 11.82 -16.57 -7.48
N LEU A 20 12.06 -17.86 -7.23
CA LEU A 20 11.01 -18.84 -7.01
C LEU A 20 10.24 -18.59 -5.70
N GLU A 21 10.88 -18.05 -4.67
CA GLU A 21 10.23 -17.68 -3.40
C GLU A 21 9.45 -16.36 -3.46
N PHE A 22 9.77 -15.48 -4.41
CA PHE A 22 9.05 -14.22 -4.64
C PHE A 22 7.68 -14.46 -5.30
N LEU A 23 7.58 -15.48 -6.16
CA LEU A 23 6.39 -15.72 -6.98
C LEU A 23 5.13 -16.00 -6.14
N PRO A 24 5.14 -16.85 -5.10
CA PRO A 24 3.98 -17.05 -4.22
C PRO A 24 3.58 -15.77 -3.45
N LYS A 25 4.56 -14.98 -3.01
CA LYS A 25 4.33 -13.71 -2.29
C LYS A 25 3.70 -12.66 -3.21
N LEU A 26 4.15 -12.59 -4.47
CA LEU A 26 3.54 -11.73 -5.49
C LEU A 26 2.08 -12.10 -5.73
N VAL A 27 1.76 -13.39 -5.81
CA VAL A 27 0.36 -13.84 -5.91
C VAL A 27 -0.45 -13.38 -4.70
N GLY A 28 0.07 -13.53 -3.48
CA GLY A 28 -0.58 -13.03 -2.26
C GLY A 28 -0.82 -11.51 -2.29
N PHE A 29 0.19 -10.73 -2.67
CA PHE A 29 0.09 -9.28 -2.85
C PHE A 29 -1.01 -8.90 -3.85
N LEU A 30 -1.04 -9.55 -5.01
CA LEU A 30 -2.03 -9.28 -6.05
C LEU A 30 -3.44 -9.68 -5.60
N LEU A 31 -3.59 -10.77 -4.85
CA LEU A 31 -4.87 -11.20 -4.29
C LEU A 31 -5.41 -10.17 -3.27
N ILE A 32 -4.55 -9.67 -2.37
CA ILE A 32 -4.94 -8.65 -1.39
C ILE A 32 -5.35 -7.36 -2.10
N LEU A 33 -4.58 -6.90 -3.09
CA LEU A 33 -4.95 -5.72 -3.88
C LEU A 33 -6.28 -5.93 -4.61
N LEU A 34 -6.49 -7.10 -5.20
CA LEU A 34 -7.72 -7.40 -5.93
C LEU A 34 -8.93 -7.35 -5.00
N ILE A 35 -8.88 -8.07 -3.88
CA ILE A 35 -9.97 -8.12 -2.89
C ILE A 35 -10.18 -6.73 -2.29
N GLY A 36 -9.11 -6.09 -1.83
CA GLY A 36 -9.16 -4.78 -1.21
C GLY A 36 -9.68 -3.69 -2.15
N TYR A 37 -9.39 -3.77 -3.45
CA TYR A 37 -9.97 -2.87 -4.45
C TYR A 37 -11.49 -2.97 -4.50
N PHE A 38 -12.04 -4.18 -4.52
CA PHE A 38 -13.50 -4.37 -4.53
C PHE A 38 -14.15 -3.90 -3.23
N VAL A 39 -13.52 -4.20 -2.09
CA VAL A 39 -14.02 -3.75 -0.77
C VAL A 39 -13.99 -2.22 -0.66
N ALA A 40 -12.86 -1.58 -0.99
CA ALA A 40 -12.73 -0.12 -0.96
C ALA A 40 -13.73 0.55 -1.89
N LYS A 41 -13.93 0.00 -3.09
CA LYS A 41 -14.91 0.50 -4.06
C LYS A 41 -16.35 0.37 -3.55
N ALA A 42 -16.68 -0.75 -2.91
CA ALA A 42 -17.99 -0.95 -2.31
C ALA A 42 -18.25 0.06 -1.18
N LEU A 43 -17.30 0.23 -0.26
CA LEU A 43 -17.39 1.17 0.85
C LEU A 43 -17.53 2.63 0.36
N ALA A 44 -16.72 3.04 -0.61
CA ALA A 44 -16.81 4.38 -1.20
C ALA A 44 -18.17 4.62 -1.85
N LYS A 45 -18.73 3.63 -2.56
CA LYS A 45 -20.05 3.73 -3.19
C LYS A 45 -21.18 3.82 -2.16
N VAL A 46 -21.08 3.08 -1.06
CA VAL A 46 -22.03 3.18 0.06
C VAL A 46 -21.96 4.57 0.67
N LEU A 47 -20.75 5.08 0.93
CA LEU A 47 -20.54 6.41 1.49
C LEU A 47 -21.11 7.51 0.59
N ALA A 48 -20.86 7.45 -0.73
CA ALA A 48 -21.43 8.39 -1.71
C ALA A 48 -22.96 8.47 -1.59
N LYS A 49 -23.62 7.29 -1.58
CA LYS A 49 -25.08 7.21 -1.44
C LYS A 49 -25.58 7.77 -0.12
N VAL A 50 -24.85 7.54 0.98
CA VAL A 50 -25.21 8.09 2.30
C VAL A 50 -25.09 9.62 2.29
N LEU A 51 -23.98 10.16 1.77
CA LEU A 51 -23.75 11.61 1.64
C LEU A 51 -24.83 12.29 0.80
N GLN A 52 -25.19 11.69 -0.33
CA GLN A 52 -26.29 12.17 -1.18
C GLN A 52 -27.63 12.17 -0.43
N LYS A 53 -27.94 11.09 0.30
CA LYS A 53 -29.18 10.97 1.08
C LYS A 53 -29.28 11.99 2.22
N VAL A 54 -28.19 12.31 2.90
CA VAL A 54 -28.19 13.32 3.97
C VAL A 54 -28.16 14.77 3.44
N GLY A 55 -28.15 14.96 2.13
CA GLY A 55 -28.17 16.29 1.51
C GLY A 55 -26.82 17.02 1.58
N PHE A 56 -25.71 16.28 1.67
CA PHE A 56 -24.36 16.85 1.70
C PHE A 56 -24.11 17.77 0.49
N ASP A 57 -24.57 17.37 -0.70
CA ASP A 57 -24.39 18.16 -1.91
C ASP A 57 -25.05 19.54 -1.77
N LYS A 58 -26.28 19.62 -1.24
CA LYS A 58 -26.98 20.89 -0.99
C LYS A 58 -26.32 21.75 0.08
N ALA A 59 -25.70 21.12 1.10
CA ALA A 59 -24.97 21.84 2.15
C ALA A 59 -23.68 22.46 1.60
N VAL A 60 -22.95 21.73 0.77
CA VAL A 60 -21.71 22.17 0.12
C VAL A 60 -21.98 23.22 -0.95
N GLU A 61 -23.09 23.11 -1.69
CA GLU A 61 -23.53 24.11 -2.67
C GLU A 61 -23.77 25.49 -2.03
N ARG A 62 -24.30 25.52 -0.80
CA ARG A 62 -24.52 26.76 -0.03
C ARG A 62 -23.24 27.35 0.54
N GLY A 63 -22.19 26.55 0.72
CA GLY A 63 -20.91 26.95 1.31
C GLY A 63 -19.88 27.55 0.34
N GLY A 64 -20.25 27.84 -0.92
CA GLY A 64 -19.36 28.49 -1.90
C GLY A 64 -18.43 27.55 -2.66
N VAL A 65 -18.38 26.26 -2.30
CA VAL A 65 -17.61 25.23 -3.03
C VAL A 65 -18.18 24.96 -4.42
N LYS A 66 -19.45 25.32 -4.65
CA LYS A 66 -20.12 25.25 -5.96
C LYS A 66 -19.30 25.89 -7.09
N LYS A 67 -18.74 27.09 -6.89
CA LYS A 67 -17.92 27.77 -7.91
C LYS A 67 -16.62 27.02 -8.25
N ALA A 68 -16.03 26.34 -7.27
CA ALA A 68 -14.82 25.53 -7.48
C ALA A 68 -15.14 24.22 -8.24
N LEU A 69 -16.37 23.73 -8.11
CA LEU A 69 -16.85 22.50 -8.75
C LEU A 69 -17.73 22.73 -9.98
N GLU A 70 -18.10 23.96 -10.30
CA GLU A 70 -18.97 24.35 -11.44
C GLU A 70 -18.40 23.92 -12.80
N LYS A 71 -17.08 23.74 -12.89
CA LYS A 71 -16.39 23.21 -14.09
C LYS A 71 -16.17 21.69 -14.06
N SER A 72 -16.52 21.04 -12.95
CA SER A 72 -16.39 19.59 -12.74
C SER A 72 -17.70 18.90 -13.10
N LYS A 73 -17.62 17.71 -13.73
CA LYS A 73 -18.78 16.84 -13.97
C LYS A 73 -19.16 16.00 -12.75
N TYR A 74 -18.48 16.17 -11.62
CA TYR A 74 -18.65 15.37 -10.40
C TYR A 74 -19.35 16.17 -9.30
N ASP A 75 -20.32 15.54 -8.65
CA ASP A 75 -20.96 16.07 -7.45
C ASP A 75 -19.99 16.07 -6.25
N PRO A 76 -20.19 16.95 -5.25
CA PRO A 76 -19.34 17.00 -4.05
C PRO A 76 -19.25 15.65 -3.31
N SER A 77 -20.36 14.94 -3.20
CA SER A 77 -20.43 13.60 -2.61
C SER A 77 -19.59 12.56 -3.36
N ASP A 78 -19.55 12.63 -4.69
CA ASP A 78 -18.74 11.74 -5.53
C ASP A 78 -17.24 12.02 -5.37
N LEU A 79 -16.86 13.30 -5.26
CA LEU A 79 -15.49 13.71 -4.98
C LEU A 79 -15.02 13.22 -3.61
N LEU A 80 -15.84 13.40 -2.57
CA LEU A 80 -15.53 12.91 -1.24
C LEU A 80 -15.43 11.38 -1.22
N ALA A 81 -16.33 10.68 -1.90
CA ALA A 81 -16.28 9.23 -2.05
C ALA A 81 -14.99 8.76 -2.75
N LYS A 82 -14.51 9.48 -3.76
CA LYS A 82 -13.20 9.20 -4.40
C LYS A 82 -12.04 9.42 -3.45
N ILE A 83 -12.04 10.50 -2.67
CA ILE A 83 -10.99 10.76 -1.66
C ILE A 83 -10.95 9.60 -0.66
N VAL A 84 -12.11 9.17 -0.17
CA VAL A 84 -12.21 8.03 0.76
C VAL A 84 -11.79 6.72 0.09
N PHE A 85 -12.15 6.49 -1.17
CA PHE A 85 -11.66 5.34 -1.93
C PHE A 85 -10.14 5.28 -1.97
N TYR A 86 -9.47 6.39 -2.32
CA TYR A 86 -8.01 6.44 -2.35
C TYR A 86 -7.41 6.27 -0.95
N ALA A 87 -7.99 6.86 0.08
CA ALA A 87 -7.56 6.64 1.46
C ALA A 87 -7.65 5.16 1.87
N LEU A 88 -8.77 4.49 1.58
CA LEU A 88 -8.94 3.05 1.81
C LEU A 88 -7.93 2.22 1.00
N MET A 89 -7.64 2.63 -0.23
CA MET A 89 -6.63 1.97 -1.06
C MET A 89 -5.23 2.05 -0.45
N LEU A 90 -4.88 3.15 0.23
CA LEU A 90 -3.60 3.25 0.93
C LEU A 90 -3.48 2.20 2.04
N PHE A 91 -4.55 1.96 2.80
CA PHE A 91 -4.58 0.88 3.79
C PHE A 91 -4.49 -0.50 3.15
N VAL A 92 -5.22 -0.75 2.06
CA VAL A 92 -5.13 -2.00 1.28
C VAL A 92 -3.71 -2.23 0.78
N LEU A 93 -3.06 -1.18 0.27
CA LEU A 93 -1.70 -1.23 -0.22
C LEU A 93 -0.70 -1.56 0.89
N GLN A 94 -0.86 -0.94 2.07
CA GLN A 94 -0.07 -1.28 3.27
C GLN A 94 -0.22 -2.76 3.65
N LEU A 95 -1.46 -3.29 3.64
CA LEU A 95 -1.71 -4.70 3.91
C LEU A 95 -1.09 -5.61 2.85
N ALA A 96 -1.19 -5.23 1.57
CA ALA A 96 -0.62 -6.00 0.47
C ALA A 96 0.91 -6.10 0.60
N PHE A 97 1.58 -4.98 0.91
CA PHE A 97 3.04 -4.98 1.13
C PHE A 97 3.47 -5.77 2.37
N GLY A 98 2.57 -5.99 3.34
CA GLY A 98 2.82 -6.86 4.50
C GLY A 98 3.10 -8.32 4.15
N VAL A 99 2.82 -8.77 2.92
CA VAL A 99 3.12 -10.15 2.46
C VAL A 99 4.61 -10.39 2.23
N PHE A 100 5.43 -9.33 2.16
CA PHE A 100 6.87 -9.43 1.95
C PHE A 100 7.62 -9.28 3.29
N PRO A 101 8.06 -10.38 3.94
CA PRO A 101 8.72 -10.33 5.25
C PRO A 101 10.13 -9.71 5.19
N ALA A 102 10.87 -9.95 4.10
CA ALA A 102 12.17 -9.36 3.84
C ALA A 102 12.00 -7.97 3.21
N ASN A 103 11.66 -7.01 4.06
CA ASN A 103 11.84 -5.61 3.74
C ASN A 103 13.30 -5.25 4.08
N PRO A 104 14.11 -4.70 3.16
CA PRO A 104 15.47 -4.24 3.46
C PRO A 104 15.55 -3.35 4.71
N ILE A 105 14.46 -2.65 5.05
CA ILE A 105 14.35 -1.86 6.28
C ILE A 105 14.36 -2.73 7.54
N SER A 106 13.72 -3.91 7.53
CA SER A 106 13.72 -4.86 8.66
C SER A 106 15.12 -5.43 8.92
N ASP A 107 15.89 -5.65 7.86
CA ASP A 107 17.28 -6.13 7.96
C ASP A 107 18.21 -5.05 8.53
N LEU A 108 18.00 -3.78 8.15
CA LEU A 108 18.73 -2.66 8.73
C LEU A 108 18.40 -2.44 10.22
N ILE A 109 17.13 -2.54 10.62
CA ILE A 109 16.71 -2.42 12.03
C ILE A 109 17.31 -3.55 12.86
N THR A 110 17.29 -4.78 12.33
CA THR A 110 17.88 -5.95 13.00
C THR A 110 19.40 -5.80 13.15
N ALA A 111 20.08 -5.27 12.14
CA ALA A 111 21.52 -5.00 12.20
C ALA A 111 21.88 -3.94 13.25
N VAL A 112 21.08 -2.87 13.38
CA VAL A 112 21.27 -1.82 14.40
C VAL A 112 21.06 -2.39 15.81
N ILE A 113 20.00 -3.17 16.03
CA ILE A 113 19.70 -3.79 17.33
C ILE A 113 20.80 -4.78 17.71
N ALA A 114 21.33 -5.56 16.77
CA ALA A 114 22.43 -6.49 17.01
C ALA A 114 23.77 -5.80 17.34
N TYR A 115 23.88 -4.50 17.05
CA TYR A 115 25.08 -3.71 17.35
C TYR A 115 25.06 -3.12 18.76
N LEU A 116 23.89 -2.84 19.33
CA LEU A 116 23.74 -2.26 20.67
C LEU A 116 24.39 -3.12 21.77
N PRO A 117 24.17 -4.44 21.87
CA PRO A 117 24.82 -5.28 22.89
C PRO A 117 26.35 -5.21 22.82
N LYS A 118 26.92 -5.06 21.62
CA LYS A 118 28.37 -5.01 21.42
C LYS A 118 28.99 -3.71 21.90
N ILE A 119 28.22 -2.61 21.96
CA ILE A 119 28.66 -1.34 22.53
C ILE A 119 28.69 -1.40 24.06
N PHE A 120 27.78 -2.13 24.69
CA PHE A 120 27.74 -2.27 26.15
C PHE A 120 28.76 -3.28 26.71
N VAL A 121 29.28 -4.17 25.85
CA VAL A 121 30.25 -5.22 26.23
C VAL A 121 31.70 -4.80 25.93
N ALA A 122 31.92 -3.73 25.15
CA ALA A 122 33.24 -3.20 24.80
C ALA A 122 33.76 -2.17 25.81
#